data_AF-A0A6P0MMN1-F1
#
_entry.id   AF-A0A6P0MMN1-F1
#
_cell.length_a   1.000
_cell.length_b   1.000
_cell.length_c   1.000
_cell.angle_alpha   90.00
_cell.angle_beta   90.00
_cell.angle_gamma   90.00
#
_symmetry.space_group_name_H-M   'P 1'
#
loop_
_entity.id
_entity.type
_entity.pdbx_description
1 polymer ?
#
loop_
_entity_poly.entity_id
_entity_poly.type
_entity_poly.pdbx_seq_one_letter_code
_entity_poly.pdbx_strand_id
1 'polypeptide(L)'
;MNENLRINQVGINLVKKCEGLHKKCGKRNGEQLVKTYYCPSGVLTIGYGTTGSRLKSGLVITESTAEDWLREDLEYFEKAVKKLVKVELNENQFSALVSFAYNCGEGALGRSTALKRLNQGDYKGCVEALQWWNKGTYGVLQGLVKRRQLEGQLFMTPAENSNDRDSSDNDEGLSQVVEPIGDDDTNGSMTMIAATLEVLKTTPLKPKPILSKKLIQQGISLKSIKPGKYQIKGYAEKQGHYLVKWDDPRLPNNEEDYLFSGHVKLIIPEPEFLLTDVLEEWDVTVGKQNEAVAFLLKNTGKEVIELLQSKTPKEVLDKTKTIWRSPGLDPVNRNEVNIKVPFFSQLDNRYKPHVTCNVTCVAMCCSFFGVKPRQTKIQLEDEFFTFLEGKGWNRTYHSNLVKLFQEYGIQDTFKTDATWEEVKEHLRKGNPVIYSGTLTHGGHIIVIRGFSESKQCWYVNDPYGEWFSYGYNTKLTGANLEYSYGLLSRKSMTGSPRTTWAHFPSKS
;
A
#
# COMPACT_ATOMS: atom_id res chain seq x y z
N MET A 1 42.42 -4.69 7.23
CA MET A 1 42.20 -5.62 6.09
C MET A 1 41.29 -5.00 5.03
N ASN A 2 40.09 -4.51 5.37
CA ASN A 2 39.14 -3.98 4.36
C ASN A 2 39.08 -2.43 4.26
N GLU A 3 40.06 -1.70 4.81
CA GLU A 3 39.95 -0.24 4.99
C GLU A 3 39.86 0.56 3.67
N ASN A 4 40.51 0.07 2.62
CA ASN A 4 40.55 0.73 1.31
C ASN A 4 39.37 0.38 0.40
N LEU A 5 38.56 -0.63 0.75
CA LEU A 5 37.44 -1.04 -0.10
C LEU A 5 36.33 0.02 -0.11
N ARG A 6 35.70 0.19 -1.27
CA ARG A 6 34.52 1.03 -1.48
C ARG A 6 33.50 0.24 -2.28
N ILE A 7 32.23 0.61 -2.18
CA ILE A 7 31.21 0.05 -3.03
C ILE A 7 31.52 0.42 -4.49
N ASN A 8 31.60 -0.59 -5.36
CA ASN A 8 31.88 -0.38 -6.77
C ASN A 8 30.60 -0.03 -7.56
N GLN A 9 30.76 0.36 -8.83
CA GLN A 9 29.64 0.80 -9.65
C GLN A 9 28.58 -0.30 -9.84
N VAL A 10 28.99 -1.57 -9.88
CA VAL A 10 28.06 -2.72 -9.96
C VAL A 10 27.18 -2.80 -8.71
N GLY A 11 27.78 -2.60 -7.53
CA GLY A 11 27.07 -2.51 -6.25
C GLY A 11 26.09 -1.34 -6.20
N ILE A 12 26.51 -0.16 -6.62
CA ILE A 12 25.65 1.04 -6.68
C ILE A 12 24.46 0.80 -7.60
N ASN A 13 24.70 0.25 -8.80
CA ASN A 13 23.64 -0.09 -9.75
C ASN A 13 22.65 -1.13 -9.17
N LEU A 14 23.15 -2.09 -8.38
CA LEU A 14 22.31 -3.05 -7.68
C LEU A 14 21.39 -2.35 -6.66
N VAL A 15 21.93 -1.44 -5.85
CA VAL A 15 21.13 -0.67 -4.89
C VAL A 15 20.07 0.16 -5.63
N LYS A 16 20.48 0.93 -6.64
CA LYS A 16 19.56 1.73 -7.49
C LYS A 16 18.43 0.89 -8.08
N LYS A 17 18.73 -0.32 -8.58
CA LYS A 17 17.75 -1.26 -9.14
C LYS A 17 16.77 -1.79 -8.10
N CYS A 18 17.23 -2.02 -6.87
CA CYS A 18 16.40 -2.56 -5.79
C CYS A 18 15.52 -1.49 -5.15
N GLU A 19 16.06 -0.29 -4.92
CA GLU A 19 15.31 0.83 -4.35
C GLU A 19 14.35 1.43 -5.38
N GLY A 20 14.81 1.59 -6.63
CA GLY A 20 14.06 2.23 -7.71
C GLY A 20 14.02 3.75 -7.58
N LEU A 21 13.83 4.43 -8.71
CA LEU A 21 13.69 5.88 -8.75
C LEU A 21 12.20 6.27 -8.76
N HIS A 22 11.71 6.79 -7.63
CA HIS A 22 10.29 7.06 -7.41
C HIS A 22 9.92 8.52 -7.61
N LYS A 23 8.62 8.77 -7.86
CA LYS A 23 8.02 10.11 -8.02
C LYS A 23 8.77 11.03 -8.99
N LYS A 24 9.05 10.51 -10.17
CA LYS A 24 9.48 11.28 -11.34
C LYS A 24 8.47 12.40 -11.62
N CYS A 25 8.93 13.65 -11.73
CA CYS A 25 8.05 14.82 -11.81
C CYS A 25 8.44 15.84 -12.89
N GLY A 26 9.23 15.42 -13.89
CA GLY A 26 9.60 16.25 -15.04
C GLY A 26 11.05 16.03 -15.46
N LYS A 27 11.54 16.87 -16.37
CA LYS A 27 12.94 16.93 -16.76
C LYS A 27 13.46 18.36 -16.72
N ARG A 28 14.73 18.56 -16.38
CA ARG A 28 15.44 19.84 -16.49
C ARG A 28 16.75 19.62 -17.22
N ASN A 29 16.97 20.32 -18.34
CA ASN A 29 18.14 20.15 -19.20
C ASN A 29 18.38 18.69 -19.62
N GLY A 30 17.31 17.95 -19.94
CA GLY A 30 17.37 16.53 -20.32
C GLY A 30 17.43 15.55 -19.14
N GLU A 31 17.70 16.02 -17.93
CA GLU A 31 17.86 15.21 -16.73
C GLU A 31 16.54 14.95 -16.00
N GLN A 32 16.33 13.73 -15.50
CA GLN A 32 15.12 13.34 -14.76
C GLN A 32 15.04 14.06 -13.40
N LEU A 33 13.89 14.69 -13.11
CA LEU A 33 13.57 15.25 -11.80
C LEU A 33 12.77 14.26 -10.97
N VAL A 34 13.03 14.21 -9.67
CA VAL A 34 12.28 13.44 -8.68
C VAL A 34 11.92 14.31 -7.49
N LYS A 35 10.77 14.03 -6.88
CA LYS A 35 10.30 14.74 -5.68
C LYS A 35 10.19 13.85 -4.47
N THR A 36 10.26 14.46 -3.29
CA THR A 36 10.04 13.73 -2.02
C THR A 36 8.71 13.00 -2.01
N TYR A 37 8.71 11.83 -1.37
CA TYR A 37 7.54 10.99 -1.17
C TYR A 37 7.62 10.28 0.18
N TYR A 38 6.49 9.86 0.71
CA TYR A 38 6.49 8.97 1.86
C TYR A 38 6.60 7.53 1.38
N CYS A 39 7.62 6.81 1.83
CA CYS A 39 7.74 5.38 1.56
C CYS A 39 6.63 4.59 2.29
N PRO A 40 6.42 3.30 2.00
CA PRO A 40 5.39 2.49 2.69
C PRO A 40 5.51 2.50 4.23
N SER A 41 6.71 2.76 4.77
CA SER A 41 6.97 2.89 6.22
C SER A 41 6.63 4.28 6.78
N GLY A 42 6.24 5.24 5.93
CA GLY A 42 5.86 6.60 6.30
C GLY A 42 7.03 7.55 6.55
N VAL A 43 8.23 7.22 6.08
CA VAL A 43 9.42 8.08 6.18
C VAL A 43 9.51 8.94 4.93
N LEU A 44 9.73 10.24 5.10
CA LEU A 44 9.97 11.14 3.97
C LEU A 44 11.26 10.69 3.27
N THR A 45 11.13 10.38 1.98
CA THR A 45 12.13 9.71 1.17
C THR A 45 12.24 10.42 -0.18
N ILE A 46 13.42 10.45 -0.78
CA ILE A 46 13.62 10.92 -2.16
C ILE A 46 14.69 10.09 -2.86
N GLY A 47 14.70 10.10 -4.20
CA GLY A 47 15.73 9.42 -4.97
C GLY A 47 15.71 7.91 -4.72
N TYR A 48 16.89 7.34 -4.49
CA TYR A 48 17.12 5.91 -4.26
C TYR A 48 17.07 5.53 -2.78
N GLY A 49 16.10 6.05 -2.03
CA GLY A 49 15.91 5.68 -0.63
C GLY A 49 16.52 6.62 0.41
N THR A 50 17.05 7.78 -0.01
CA THR A 50 17.58 8.81 0.91
C THR A 50 16.49 9.33 1.83
N THR A 51 16.80 9.42 3.12
CA THR A 51 15.92 9.91 4.19
C THR A 51 16.70 10.81 5.16
N GLY A 52 16.02 11.52 6.07
CA GLY A 52 16.66 12.29 7.14
C GLY A 52 16.37 13.78 7.11
N SER A 53 17.07 14.54 7.97
CA SER A 53 16.80 15.97 8.24
C SER A 53 17.01 16.89 7.04
N ARG A 54 17.76 16.44 6.03
CA ARG A 54 17.97 17.18 4.77
C ARG A 54 16.71 17.27 3.88
N LEU A 55 15.68 16.48 4.17
CA LEU A 55 14.47 16.43 3.36
C LEU A 55 13.38 17.36 3.88
N LYS A 56 12.72 18.06 2.95
CA LYS A 56 11.53 18.87 3.19
C LYS A 56 10.44 18.44 2.22
N SER A 57 9.18 18.47 2.67
CA SER A 57 8.05 18.12 1.80
C SER A 57 8.02 19.03 0.57
N GLY A 58 7.89 18.42 -0.61
CA GLY A 58 7.86 19.13 -1.89
C GLY A 58 9.24 19.42 -2.50
N LEU A 59 10.33 19.00 -1.85
CA LEU A 59 11.66 19.10 -2.42
C LEU A 59 11.76 18.29 -3.73
N VAL A 60 12.35 18.91 -4.74
CA VAL A 60 12.63 18.33 -6.06
C VAL A 60 14.13 18.36 -6.31
N ILE A 61 14.70 17.23 -6.73
CA ILE A 61 16.11 17.09 -7.09
C ILE A 61 16.26 16.41 -8.43
N THR A 62 17.44 16.52 -9.04
CA THR A 62 17.79 15.78 -10.25
C THR A 62 18.20 14.34 -9.95
N GLU A 63 18.20 13.46 -10.94
CA GLU A 63 18.65 12.07 -10.78
C GLU A 63 20.15 11.99 -10.42
N SER A 64 21.01 12.87 -10.95
CA SER A 64 22.41 12.98 -10.51
C SER A 64 22.50 13.33 -9.03
N THR A 65 21.75 14.34 -8.57
CA THR A 65 21.72 14.71 -7.15
C THR A 65 21.23 13.54 -6.29
N ALA A 66 20.25 12.77 -6.78
CA ALA A 66 19.77 11.58 -6.09
C ALA A 66 20.83 10.46 -6.01
N GLU A 67 21.70 10.33 -7.02
CA GLU A 67 22.83 9.40 -7.01
C GLU A 67 23.95 9.88 -6.08
N ASP A 68 24.24 11.17 -6.06
CA ASP A 68 25.22 11.76 -5.13
C ASP A 68 24.80 11.54 -3.67
N TRP A 69 23.52 11.78 -3.36
CA TRP A 69 22.98 11.54 -2.02
C TRP A 69 22.97 10.05 -1.65
N LEU A 70 22.71 9.17 -2.62
CA LEU A 70 22.86 7.74 -2.41
C LEU A 70 24.30 7.37 -2.05
N ARG A 71 25.31 7.94 -2.74
CA ARG A 71 26.73 7.69 -2.43
C ARG A 71 27.10 8.15 -1.02
N GLU A 72 26.64 9.34 -0.63
CA GLU A 72 26.83 9.85 0.73
C GLU A 72 26.20 8.92 1.79
N ASP A 73 24.95 8.49 1.57
CA ASP A 73 24.26 7.59 2.49
C ASP A 73 24.97 6.23 2.60
N LEU A 74 25.52 5.73 1.49
CA LEU A 74 26.26 4.46 1.45
C LEU A 74 27.56 4.51 2.27
N GLU A 75 28.20 5.67 2.45
CA GLU A 75 29.43 5.78 3.25
C GLU A 75 29.23 5.31 4.70
N TYR A 76 28.05 5.55 5.28
CA TYR A 76 27.71 5.07 6.61
C TYR A 76 27.76 3.53 6.67
N PHE A 77 27.17 2.88 5.66
CA PHE A 77 27.12 1.42 5.58
C PHE A 77 28.46 0.80 5.18
N GLU A 78 29.29 1.48 4.37
CA GLU A 78 30.66 1.08 4.12
C GLU A 78 31.48 1.02 5.41
N LYS A 79 31.40 2.07 6.25
CA LYS A 79 32.07 2.10 7.56
C LYS A 79 31.59 0.96 8.45
N ALA A 80 30.29 0.68 8.47
CA ALA A 80 29.72 -0.44 9.19
C ALA A 80 30.28 -1.80 8.72
N VAL A 81 30.32 -2.05 7.41
CA VAL A 81 30.87 -3.31 6.85
C VAL A 81 32.36 -3.46 7.19
N LYS A 82 33.16 -2.39 7.02
CA LYS A 82 34.60 -2.39 7.37
C LYS A 82 34.84 -2.72 8.83
N LYS A 83 34.01 -2.20 9.72
CA LYS A 83 34.08 -2.43 11.17
C LYS A 83 33.67 -3.86 11.57
N LEU A 84 32.66 -4.42 10.91
CA LEU A 84 32.02 -5.67 11.32
C LEU A 84 32.67 -6.92 10.71
N VAL A 85 33.23 -6.81 9.50
CA VAL A 85 33.85 -7.94 8.79
C VAL A 85 35.32 -8.09 9.19
N LYS A 86 35.70 -9.32 9.55
CA LYS A 86 37.02 -9.68 10.08
C LYS A 86 37.90 -10.47 9.10
N VAL A 87 37.34 -10.87 7.97
CA VAL A 87 38.06 -11.57 6.89
C VAL A 87 38.27 -10.64 5.70
N GLU A 88 39.23 -10.96 4.84
CA GLU A 88 39.47 -10.22 3.60
C GLU A 88 38.31 -10.41 2.62
N LEU A 89 37.91 -9.32 1.97
CA LEU A 89 36.87 -9.29 0.96
C LEU A 89 37.43 -8.75 -0.35
N ASN A 90 36.91 -9.25 -1.46
CA ASN A 90 37.04 -8.55 -2.74
C ASN A 90 36.00 -7.42 -2.88
N GLU A 91 36.13 -6.58 -3.90
CA GLU A 91 35.25 -5.43 -4.11
C GLU A 91 33.77 -5.80 -4.27
N ASN A 92 33.48 -6.91 -4.96
CA ASN A 92 32.11 -7.36 -5.21
C ASN A 92 31.46 -7.90 -3.93
N GLN A 93 32.21 -8.65 -3.12
CA GLN A 93 31.78 -9.12 -1.81
C GLN A 93 31.49 -7.96 -0.87
N PHE A 94 32.40 -6.98 -0.82
CA PHE A 94 32.21 -5.76 -0.05
C PHE A 94 30.95 -5.01 -0.49
N SER A 95 30.80 -4.81 -1.79
CA SER A 95 29.65 -4.10 -2.39
C SER A 95 28.30 -4.78 -2.10
N ALA A 96 28.25 -6.11 -2.15
CA ALA A 96 27.06 -6.88 -1.82
C ALA A 96 26.66 -6.72 -0.34
N LEU A 97 27.62 -6.73 0.59
CA LEU A 97 27.37 -6.52 2.01
C LEU A 97 26.93 -5.09 2.32
N VAL A 98 27.47 -4.09 1.62
CA VAL A 98 27.02 -2.69 1.75
C VAL A 98 25.57 -2.54 1.28
N SER A 99 25.20 -3.14 0.14
CA SER A 99 23.80 -3.14 -0.33
C SER A 99 22.85 -3.84 0.65
N PHE A 100 23.29 -4.95 1.24
CA PHE A 100 22.56 -5.66 2.28
C PHE A 100 22.36 -4.77 3.52
N ALA A 101 23.43 -4.13 4.00
CA ALA A 101 23.38 -3.24 5.16
C ALA A 101 22.51 -2.01 4.90
N TYR A 102 22.53 -1.44 3.70
CA TYR A 102 21.64 -0.34 3.31
C TYR A 102 20.16 -0.74 3.43
N ASN A 103 19.82 -1.98 3.06
CA ASN A 103 18.44 -2.47 3.12
C ASN A 103 17.90 -2.70 4.54
N CYS A 104 18.72 -3.29 5.41
CA CYS A 104 18.27 -3.83 6.70
C CYS A 104 18.88 -3.13 7.93
N GLY A 105 19.88 -2.27 7.72
CA GLY A 105 20.60 -1.53 8.75
C GLY A 105 21.86 -2.23 9.26
N GLU A 106 22.81 -1.45 9.78
CA GLU A 106 24.05 -1.93 10.42
C GLU A 106 23.76 -2.96 11.52
N GLY A 107 22.77 -2.68 12.38
CA GLY A 107 22.44 -3.56 13.52
C GLY A 107 21.86 -4.92 13.10
N ALA A 108 21.26 -5.02 11.91
CA ALA A 108 20.81 -6.29 11.35
C ALA A 108 21.98 -7.09 10.78
N LEU A 109 22.87 -6.44 10.02
CA LEU A 109 24.12 -7.06 9.55
C LEU A 109 24.96 -7.57 10.73
N GLY A 110 25.18 -6.75 11.74
CA GLY A 110 26.02 -7.07 12.90
C GLY A 110 25.58 -8.29 13.71
N ARG A 111 24.28 -8.62 13.70
CA ARG A 111 23.70 -9.78 14.40
C ARG A 111 23.35 -10.94 13.47
N SER A 112 23.65 -10.81 12.17
CA SER A 112 23.26 -11.80 11.17
C SER A 112 24.08 -13.08 11.25
N THR A 113 23.43 -14.22 11.00
CA THR A 113 24.13 -15.50 10.78
C THR A 113 25.07 -15.43 9.59
N ALA A 114 24.74 -14.61 8.57
CA ALA A 114 25.60 -14.37 7.41
C ALA A 114 26.96 -13.80 7.82
N LEU A 115 26.97 -12.72 8.61
CA LEU A 115 28.22 -12.12 9.10
C LEU A 115 29.00 -13.10 10.01
N LYS A 116 28.29 -13.85 10.87
CA LYS A 116 28.93 -14.84 11.74
C LYS A 116 29.67 -15.91 10.93
N ARG A 117 29.03 -16.46 9.88
CA ARG A 117 29.64 -17.45 8.99
C ARG A 117 30.79 -16.86 8.17
N LEU A 118 30.60 -15.66 7.62
CA LEU A 118 31.65 -14.96 6.89
C LEU A 118 32.92 -14.77 7.73
N ASN A 119 32.78 -14.29 8.97
CA ASN A 119 33.91 -14.07 9.86
C ASN A 119 34.59 -15.37 10.33
N GLN A 120 34.01 -16.54 10.04
CA GLN A 120 34.62 -17.85 10.23
C GLN A 120 35.28 -18.39 8.95
N GLY A 121 35.30 -17.60 7.87
CA GLY A 121 35.81 -18.01 6.55
C GLY A 121 34.80 -18.78 5.70
N ASP A 122 33.55 -18.92 6.13
CA ASP A 122 32.50 -19.61 5.38
C ASP A 122 31.78 -18.64 4.43
N TYR A 123 32.43 -18.33 3.31
CA TYR A 123 31.92 -17.42 2.28
C TYR A 123 30.63 -17.94 1.62
N LYS A 124 30.54 -19.25 1.35
CA LYS A 124 29.36 -19.85 0.73
C LYS A 124 28.17 -19.85 1.71
N GLY A 125 28.40 -20.25 2.95
CA GLY A 125 27.37 -20.24 3.98
C GLY A 125 26.92 -18.83 4.38
N CYS A 126 27.75 -17.80 4.17
CA CYS A 126 27.32 -16.40 4.22
C CYS A 126 26.21 -16.12 3.20
N VAL A 127 26.42 -16.48 1.92
CA VAL A 127 25.44 -16.25 0.85
C VAL A 127 24.14 -17.02 1.09
N GLU A 128 24.21 -18.26 1.58
CA GLU A 128 23.03 -19.03 1.98
C GLU A 128 22.24 -18.33 3.10
N ALA A 129 22.94 -17.85 4.14
CA ALA A 129 22.32 -17.18 5.26
C ALA A 129 21.74 -15.81 4.89
N LEU A 130 22.31 -15.11 3.89
CA LEU A 130 21.71 -13.89 3.33
C LEU A 130 20.31 -14.16 2.75
N GLN A 131 20.06 -15.33 2.16
CA GLN A 131 18.74 -15.67 1.60
C GLN A 131 17.63 -15.73 2.66
N TRP A 132 17.97 -15.93 3.95
CA TRP A 132 17.00 -15.98 5.03
C TRP A 132 16.46 -14.59 5.43
N TRP A 133 17.16 -13.53 5.03
CA TRP A 133 16.74 -12.13 5.21
C TRP A 133 15.78 -11.70 4.11
N ASN A 134 14.75 -12.52 3.92
CA ASN A 134 13.70 -12.34 2.93
C ASN A 134 12.32 -12.06 3.55
N LYS A 135 12.25 -11.94 4.88
CA LYS A 135 10.99 -11.78 5.61
C LYS A 135 10.77 -10.33 6.02
N GLY A 136 9.55 -9.84 5.83
CA GLY A 136 9.00 -8.67 6.51
C GLY A 136 8.01 -9.08 7.60
N THR A 137 7.25 -8.12 8.11
CA THR A 137 6.26 -8.32 9.19
C THR A 137 5.26 -9.45 8.92
N TYR A 138 4.96 -9.74 7.65
CA TYR A 138 3.95 -10.75 7.24
C TYR A 138 4.56 -11.98 6.53
N GLY A 139 5.84 -12.25 6.75
CA GLY A 139 6.53 -13.38 6.14
C GLY A 139 7.34 -13.01 4.90
N VAL A 140 7.55 -13.97 4.00
CA VAL A 140 8.50 -13.84 2.89
C VAL A 140 8.03 -12.80 1.86
N LEU A 141 8.86 -11.80 1.60
CA LEU A 141 8.66 -10.78 0.58
C LEU A 141 9.46 -11.13 -0.67
N GLN A 142 8.76 -11.33 -1.79
CA GLN A 142 9.41 -11.74 -3.06
C GLN A 142 10.43 -10.70 -3.57
N GLY A 143 10.21 -9.41 -3.29
CA GLY A 143 11.19 -8.36 -3.58
C GLY A 143 12.50 -8.57 -2.82
N LEU A 144 12.43 -8.97 -1.54
CA LEU A 144 13.61 -9.28 -0.74
C LEU A 144 14.25 -10.60 -1.18
N VAL A 145 13.48 -11.62 -1.55
CA VAL A 145 14.03 -12.86 -2.15
C VAL A 145 14.88 -12.52 -3.37
N LYS A 146 14.35 -11.73 -4.30
CA LYS A 146 15.08 -11.31 -5.51
C LYS A 146 16.30 -10.46 -5.17
N ARG A 147 16.18 -9.53 -4.21
CA ARG A 147 17.31 -8.70 -3.76
C ARG A 147 18.44 -9.54 -3.16
N ARG A 148 18.13 -10.48 -2.26
CA ARG A 148 19.12 -11.39 -1.65
C ARG A 148 19.77 -12.30 -2.70
N GLN A 149 19.05 -12.71 -3.73
CA GLN A 149 19.62 -13.46 -4.86
C GLN A 149 20.63 -12.61 -5.63
N LEU A 150 20.30 -11.36 -5.96
CA LEU A 150 21.22 -10.45 -6.67
C LEU A 150 22.47 -10.12 -5.84
N GLU A 151 22.29 -9.85 -4.54
CA GLU A 151 23.42 -9.61 -3.63
C GLU A 151 24.29 -10.85 -3.48
N GLY A 152 23.70 -12.04 -3.37
CA GLY A 152 24.43 -13.31 -3.33
C GLY A 152 25.19 -13.60 -4.62
N GLN A 153 24.59 -13.31 -5.78
CA GLN A 153 25.26 -13.42 -7.08
C GLN A 153 26.47 -12.49 -7.14
N LEU A 154 26.30 -11.22 -6.80
CA LEU A 154 27.40 -10.26 -6.75
C LEU A 154 28.50 -10.70 -5.78
N PHE A 155 28.14 -11.20 -4.60
CA PHE A 155 29.10 -11.68 -3.60
C PHE A 155 29.96 -12.86 -4.11
N MET A 156 29.40 -13.71 -4.96
CA MET A 156 30.13 -14.86 -5.53
C MET A 156 30.95 -14.49 -6.78
N THR A 157 30.77 -13.29 -7.34
CA THR A 157 31.53 -12.83 -8.50
C THR A 157 32.96 -12.44 -8.07
N PRO A 158 34.01 -13.03 -8.67
CA PRO A 158 35.39 -12.58 -8.46
C PRO A 158 35.55 -11.11 -8.83
N ALA A 159 36.45 -10.37 -8.16
CA ALA A 159 36.78 -9.02 -8.62
C ALA A 159 37.48 -9.12 -9.98
N GLU A 160 37.14 -8.22 -10.91
CA GLU A 160 37.89 -8.10 -12.17
C GLU A 160 39.31 -7.63 -11.83
N ASN A 161 40.32 -8.34 -12.31
CA ASN A 161 41.70 -7.86 -12.24
C ASN A 161 41.78 -6.55 -13.03
N SER A 162 42.24 -5.49 -12.40
CA SER A 162 42.33 -4.12 -12.94
C SER A 162 43.37 -3.94 -14.05
N ASN A 163 43.58 -4.94 -14.91
CA ASN A 163 44.62 -4.92 -15.94
C ASN A 163 44.13 -4.94 -17.39
N ASP A 164 42.83 -5.05 -17.67
CA ASP A 164 42.35 -5.02 -19.06
C ASP A 164 41.12 -4.11 -19.20
N ARG A 165 41.38 -2.81 -19.41
CA ARG A 165 40.43 -1.89 -20.05
C ARG A 165 41.19 -1.02 -21.03
N ASP A 166 41.32 -1.52 -22.25
CA ASP A 166 41.49 -0.67 -23.43
C ASP A 166 40.68 -1.26 -24.59
N SER A 167 40.29 -0.41 -25.55
CA SER A 167 39.53 -0.67 -26.80
C SER A 167 37.98 -0.73 -26.77
N SER A 168 37.39 0.46 -26.68
CA SER A 168 36.48 1.13 -27.64
C SER A 168 35.75 0.38 -28.80
N ASP A 169 34.50 0.85 -29.02
CA ASP A 169 33.90 1.35 -30.28
C ASP A 169 32.82 0.57 -31.09
N ASN A 170 31.72 1.31 -31.36
CA ASN A 170 30.94 1.46 -32.62
C ASN A 170 29.94 0.33 -33.04
N ASP A 171 28.79 0.53 -33.71
CA ASP A 171 28.00 1.68 -34.21
C ASP A 171 26.68 1.15 -34.89
N GLU A 172 25.68 2.01 -35.04
CA GLU A 172 24.56 2.13 -36.04
C GLU A 172 23.69 0.95 -36.63
N GLY A 173 22.35 1.18 -36.71
CA GLY A 173 21.66 1.39 -38.00
C GLY A 173 20.58 0.42 -38.62
N LEU A 174 19.32 0.90 -38.66
CA LEU A 174 18.24 0.82 -39.71
C LEU A 174 17.49 -0.47 -40.22
N SER A 175 16.15 -0.44 -40.01
CA SER A 175 14.98 -0.47 -40.94
C SER A 175 14.82 -1.43 -42.14
N GLN A 176 13.63 -2.09 -42.31
CA GLN A 176 12.66 -1.88 -43.43
C GLN A 176 11.38 -2.80 -43.39
N VAL A 177 10.38 -2.38 -44.18
CA VAL A 177 8.91 -2.59 -44.17
C VAL A 177 8.42 -3.45 -45.36
N VAL A 178 7.30 -4.21 -45.25
CA VAL A 178 6.36 -4.53 -46.36
C VAL A 178 4.92 -4.84 -45.85
N GLU A 179 3.90 -4.29 -46.53
CA GLU A 179 2.43 -4.58 -46.54
C GLU A 179 1.94 -4.61 -48.03
N PRO A 180 0.67 -4.89 -48.45
CA PRO A 180 -0.50 -5.62 -47.88
C PRO A 180 -1.24 -6.52 -48.96
N ILE A 181 -2.47 -7.02 -48.66
CA ILE A 181 -3.66 -7.43 -49.50
C ILE A 181 -4.53 -8.37 -48.61
N GLY A 182 -5.87 -8.35 -48.45
CA GLY A 182 -7.04 -7.65 -48.98
C GLY A 182 -8.33 -8.35 -48.42
N ASP A 183 -9.44 -7.62 -48.32
CA ASP A 183 -10.75 -7.85 -47.63
C ASP A 183 -11.57 -9.10 -48.10
N ASP A 184 -12.69 -9.59 -47.52
CA ASP A 184 -13.82 -8.94 -46.82
C ASP A 184 -14.75 -9.96 -46.11
N ASP A 185 -15.57 -9.40 -45.20
CA ASP A 185 -16.98 -9.70 -44.86
C ASP A 185 -17.46 -10.55 -43.63
N THR A 186 -17.78 -9.78 -42.57
CA THR A 186 -19.01 -9.68 -41.73
C THR A 186 -19.58 -10.87 -40.92
N ASN A 187 -19.56 -10.76 -39.57
CA ASN A 187 -20.68 -10.22 -38.74
C ASN A 187 -20.45 -10.39 -37.22
N GLY A 188 -20.73 -9.33 -36.44
CA GLY A 188 -20.87 -9.37 -34.98
C GLY A 188 -20.01 -8.34 -34.24
N SER A 189 -20.42 -7.07 -34.24
CA SER A 189 -19.73 -5.99 -33.54
C SER A 189 -19.69 -6.24 -32.02
N MET A 190 -18.49 -6.52 -31.54
CA MET A 190 -18.10 -6.65 -30.14
C MET A 190 -17.12 -5.51 -29.87
N THR A 191 -17.52 -4.53 -29.06
CA THR A 191 -16.73 -3.31 -28.82
C THR A 191 -15.37 -3.69 -28.21
N MET A 192 -14.30 -3.44 -28.97
CA MET A 192 -12.91 -3.76 -28.64
C MET A 192 -12.39 -2.82 -27.55
N ILE A 193 -12.12 -3.34 -26.36
CA ILE A 193 -11.22 -2.68 -25.40
C ILE A 193 -9.87 -3.37 -25.56
N ALA A 194 -8.89 -2.69 -26.14
CA ALA A 194 -7.55 -3.23 -26.38
C ALA A 194 -6.78 -3.42 -25.05
N ALA A 195 -7.10 -4.49 -24.32
CA ALA A 195 -6.31 -4.94 -23.18
C ALA A 195 -5.23 -5.91 -23.66
N THR A 196 -3.98 -5.67 -23.25
CA THR A 196 -2.84 -6.55 -23.56
C THR A 196 -2.47 -7.34 -22.32
N LEU A 197 -2.34 -8.66 -22.45
CA LEU A 197 -1.82 -9.53 -21.41
C LEU A 197 -0.32 -9.77 -21.64
N GLU A 198 0.50 -9.40 -20.67
CA GLU A 198 1.93 -9.70 -20.67
C GLU A 198 2.21 -10.96 -19.82
N VAL A 199 2.56 -12.06 -20.48
CA VAL A 199 2.99 -13.30 -19.81
C VAL A 199 4.44 -13.14 -19.38
N LEU A 200 4.69 -13.12 -18.07
CA LEU A 200 6.01 -12.87 -17.48
C LEU A 200 6.82 -14.16 -17.30
N LYS A 201 6.14 -15.30 -17.20
CA LYS A 201 6.74 -16.63 -17.05
C LYS A 201 5.94 -17.67 -17.81
N THR A 202 6.66 -18.68 -18.33
CA THR A 202 6.06 -19.83 -19.01
C THR A 202 4.98 -20.47 -18.13
N THR A 203 3.73 -20.49 -18.60
CA THR A 203 2.58 -20.94 -17.82
C THR A 203 1.83 -22.05 -18.53
N PRO A 204 1.61 -23.21 -17.89
CA PRO A 204 0.77 -24.25 -18.45
C PRO A 204 -0.70 -23.83 -18.39
N LEU A 205 -1.41 -23.98 -19.50
CA LEU A 205 -2.86 -23.86 -19.55
C LEU A 205 -3.49 -25.01 -18.76
N LYS A 206 -4.36 -24.67 -17.81
CA LYS A 206 -5.14 -25.68 -17.08
C LYS A 206 -6.59 -25.64 -17.54
N PRO A 207 -6.99 -26.44 -18.54
CA PRO A 207 -8.40 -26.51 -18.94
C PRO A 207 -9.26 -27.13 -17.82
N LYS A 208 -10.58 -26.86 -17.83
CA LYS A 208 -11.53 -27.62 -17.00
C LYS A 208 -11.45 -29.13 -17.34
N PRO A 209 -11.77 -30.04 -16.40
CA PRO A 209 -11.68 -31.50 -16.59
C PRO A 209 -12.47 -32.08 -17.79
N ILE A 210 -13.48 -31.33 -18.28
CA ILE A 210 -14.35 -31.73 -19.39
C ILE A 210 -13.70 -31.42 -20.75
N LEU A 211 -12.94 -30.32 -20.87
CA LEU A 211 -12.24 -29.94 -22.10
C LEU A 211 -10.93 -30.73 -22.30
N SER A 212 -10.22 -31.05 -21.22
CA SER A 212 -8.94 -31.77 -21.26
C SER A 212 -9.07 -33.12 -21.98
N LYS A 213 -10.17 -33.85 -21.79
CA LYS A 213 -10.42 -35.13 -22.47
C LYS A 213 -10.61 -34.98 -23.99
N LYS A 214 -11.28 -33.92 -24.43
CA LYS A 214 -11.59 -33.65 -25.85
C LYS A 214 -10.34 -33.19 -26.61
N LEU A 215 -9.49 -32.37 -25.98
CA LEU A 215 -8.23 -31.88 -26.53
C LEU A 215 -7.18 -32.99 -26.67
N ILE A 216 -7.10 -33.90 -25.69
CA ILE A 216 -6.22 -35.08 -25.74
C ILE A 216 -6.65 -36.03 -26.88
N GLN A 217 -7.95 -36.21 -27.12
CA GLN A 217 -8.46 -37.05 -28.21
C GLN A 217 -8.18 -36.50 -29.62
N GLN A 218 -7.97 -35.18 -29.76
CA GLN A 218 -7.63 -34.53 -31.04
C GLN A 218 -6.12 -34.42 -31.29
N GLY A 219 -5.28 -35.03 -30.45
CA GLY A 219 -3.81 -34.99 -30.60
C GLY A 219 -3.17 -33.64 -30.23
N ILE A 220 -3.92 -32.72 -29.61
CA ILE A 220 -3.43 -31.39 -29.25
C ILE A 220 -2.69 -31.49 -27.91
N SER A 221 -1.37 -31.27 -27.93
CA SER A 221 -0.54 -31.18 -26.72
C SER A 221 -0.69 -29.80 -26.09
N LEU A 222 -1.19 -29.74 -24.84
CA LEU A 222 -1.27 -28.53 -24.01
C LEU A 222 0.14 -28.01 -23.68
N LYS A 223 0.74 -27.29 -24.61
CA LYS A 223 2.06 -26.67 -24.42
C LYS A 223 1.92 -25.36 -23.66
N SER A 224 2.92 -25.09 -22.84
CA SER A 224 3.03 -23.89 -22.03
C SER A 224 3.06 -22.61 -22.87
N ILE A 225 2.34 -21.57 -22.45
CA ILE A 225 2.40 -20.25 -23.09
C ILE A 225 3.75 -19.63 -22.77
N LYS A 226 4.45 -19.18 -23.81
CA LYS A 226 5.76 -18.55 -23.67
C LYS A 226 5.60 -17.11 -23.16
N PRO A 227 6.63 -16.55 -22.49
CA PRO A 227 6.62 -15.14 -22.12
C PRO A 227 6.47 -14.25 -23.36
N GLY A 228 5.66 -13.19 -23.25
CA GLY A 228 5.32 -12.32 -24.37
C GLY A 228 4.06 -11.51 -24.13
N LYS A 229 3.76 -10.57 -25.02
CA LYS A 229 2.54 -9.77 -25.00
C LYS A 229 1.50 -10.38 -25.94
N TYR A 230 0.30 -10.59 -25.43
CA TYR A 230 -0.81 -11.21 -26.13
C TYR A 230 -2.01 -10.28 -26.09
N GLN A 231 -2.65 -10.08 -27.23
CA GLN A 231 -3.91 -9.35 -27.27
C GLN A 231 -5.02 -10.23 -26.72
N ILE A 232 -5.86 -9.65 -25.86
CA ILE A 232 -6.95 -10.40 -25.23
C ILE A 232 -8.29 -9.73 -25.51
N LYS A 233 -9.30 -10.55 -25.82
CA LYS A 233 -10.68 -10.16 -26.07
C LYS A 233 -11.49 -9.95 -24.78
N GLY A 234 -10.99 -10.46 -23.65
CA GLY A 234 -11.63 -10.28 -22.35
C GLY A 234 -10.98 -11.12 -21.25
N TYR A 235 -11.23 -10.74 -19.99
CA TYR A 235 -10.74 -11.48 -18.83
C TYR A 235 -11.70 -11.47 -17.64
N ALA A 236 -11.56 -12.44 -16.73
CA ALA A 236 -12.22 -12.45 -15.43
C ALA A 236 -11.30 -13.04 -14.36
N GLU A 237 -11.25 -12.45 -13.16
CA GLU A 237 -10.45 -12.98 -12.05
C GLU A 237 -11.27 -13.92 -11.18
N LYS A 238 -10.77 -15.14 -10.95
CA LYS A 238 -11.40 -16.13 -10.06
C LYS A 238 -10.34 -16.93 -9.31
N GLN A 239 -10.37 -16.87 -7.98
CA GLN A 239 -9.50 -17.68 -7.11
C GLN A 239 -8.01 -17.63 -7.49
N GLY A 240 -7.47 -16.43 -7.75
CA GLY A 240 -6.06 -16.23 -8.10
C GLY A 240 -5.67 -16.67 -9.52
N HIS A 241 -6.64 -16.78 -10.42
CA HIS A 241 -6.43 -17.07 -11.84
C HIS A 241 -7.17 -16.04 -12.70
N TYR A 242 -6.60 -15.70 -13.85
CA TYR A 242 -7.30 -14.97 -14.91
C TYR A 242 -7.89 -15.97 -15.89
N LEU A 243 -9.21 -15.93 -16.09
CA LEU A 243 -9.82 -16.43 -17.30
C LEU A 243 -9.50 -15.45 -18.41
N VAL A 244 -8.99 -15.92 -19.55
CA VAL A 244 -8.58 -15.05 -20.65
C VAL A 244 -9.14 -15.56 -21.97
N LYS A 245 -9.75 -14.67 -22.76
CA LYS A 245 -10.13 -14.93 -24.16
C LYS A 245 -9.09 -14.25 -25.06
N TRP A 246 -8.49 -14.93 -26.01
CA TRP A 246 -7.54 -14.34 -26.99
C TRP A 246 -7.71 -14.94 -28.39
N ASP A 247 -7.07 -14.32 -29.38
CA ASP A 247 -6.99 -14.82 -30.76
C ASP A 247 -5.68 -15.56 -31.01
N ASP A 248 -5.59 -16.81 -30.53
CA ASP A 248 -4.53 -17.73 -30.95
C ASP A 248 -5.15 -18.80 -31.84
N PRO A 249 -4.87 -18.82 -33.15
CA PRO A 249 -5.50 -19.73 -34.11
C PRO A 249 -5.17 -21.21 -33.87
N ARG A 250 -4.26 -21.55 -32.94
CA ARG A 250 -3.89 -22.93 -32.60
C ARG A 250 -4.77 -23.56 -31.53
N LEU A 251 -5.66 -22.79 -30.89
CA LEU A 251 -6.54 -23.24 -29.81
C LEU A 251 -8.00 -22.94 -30.21
N PRO A 252 -8.74 -23.89 -30.82
CA PRO A 252 -10.10 -23.63 -31.27
C PRO A 252 -11.12 -23.80 -30.12
N ASN A 253 -12.02 -22.81 -30.00
CA ASN A 253 -13.13 -22.66 -29.03
C ASN A 253 -12.75 -22.09 -27.65
N ASN A 254 -12.71 -20.75 -27.61
CA ASN A 254 -12.05 -19.92 -26.61
C ASN A 254 -12.99 -19.55 -25.46
N GLU A 255 -13.71 -20.53 -24.93
CA GLU A 255 -14.53 -20.33 -23.74
C GLU A 255 -13.90 -21.07 -22.56
N GLU A 256 -13.11 -20.29 -21.78
CA GLU A 256 -12.64 -20.58 -20.42
C GLU A 256 -11.29 -21.32 -20.25
N ASP A 257 -10.20 -20.67 -20.68
CA ASP A 257 -8.83 -21.04 -20.30
C ASP A 257 -8.34 -20.27 -19.07
N TYR A 258 -7.54 -20.93 -18.21
CA TYR A 258 -7.03 -20.36 -16.96
C TYR A 258 -5.53 -20.08 -17.03
N LEU A 259 -5.15 -18.84 -16.69
CA LEU A 259 -3.77 -18.46 -16.42
C LEU A 259 -3.59 -18.08 -14.97
N PHE A 260 -2.48 -18.52 -14.37
CA PHE A 260 -2.16 -18.16 -13.01
C PHE A 260 -1.84 -16.66 -12.93
N SER A 261 -2.56 -15.91 -12.09
CA SER A 261 -2.43 -14.44 -12.05
C SER A 261 -1.04 -13.97 -11.63
N GLY A 262 -0.31 -14.78 -10.87
CA GLY A 262 1.08 -14.49 -10.49
C GLY A 262 2.12 -14.66 -11.61
N HIS A 263 1.74 -15.18 -12.78
CA HIS A 263 2.64 -15.37 -13.93
C HIS A 263 2.39 -14.40 -15.07
N VAL A 264 1.34 -13.58 -14.98
CA VAL A 264 0.89 -12.70 -16.06
C VAL A 264 0.51 -11.33 -15.50
N LYS A 265 0.69 -10.29 -16.31
CA LYS A 265 0.35 -8.91 -15.96
C LYS A 265 -0.62 -8.38 -17.00
N LEU A 266 -1.78 -7.91 -16.55
CA LEU A 266 -2.74 -7.26 -17.43
C LEU A 266 -2.37 -5.78 -17.62
N ILE A 267 -2.33 -5.33 -18.87
CA ILE A 267 -2.04 -3.96 -19.26
C ILE A 267 -3.30 -3.40 -19.93
N ILE A 268 -3.89 -2.40 -19.29
CA ILE A 268 -5.03 -1.64 -19.82
C ILE A 268 -4.48 -0.26 -20.22
N PRO A 269 -4.74 0.25 -21.43
CA PRO A 269 -4.20 1.54 -21.88
C PRO A 269 -4.72 2.72 -21.04
N GLU A 270 -3.92 3.78 -20.96
CA GLU A 270 -4.18 5.00 -20.18
C GLU A 270 -5.45 5.75 -20.66
N PRO A 271 -6.14 6.50 -19.78
CA PRO A 271 -7.49 7.03 -20.01
C PRO A 271 -7.61 8.10 -21.12
N GLU A 272 -6.51 8.74 -21.50
CA GLU A 272 -6.52 9.80 -22.53
C GLU A 272 -6.79 9.25 -23.94
N PHE A 273 -6.44 7.98 -24.20
CA PHE A 273 -6.74 7.29 -25.46
C PHE A 273 -8.20 6.80 -25.54
N LEU A 274 -8.89 6.69 -24.40
CA LEU A 274 -10.27 6.19 -24.33
C LEU A 274 -11.32 7.26 -24.67
N LEU A 275 -10.98 8.54 -24.71
CA LEU A 275 -11.99 9.60 -24.90
C LEU A 275 -12.23 9.99 -26.36
N THR A 276 -11.22 9.88 -27.24
CA THR A 276 -11.34 10.19 -28.67
C THR A 276 -11.99 9.05 -29.43
N ASP A 277 -11.58 7.80 -29.17
CA ASP A 277 -12.03 6.64 -29.93
C ASP A 277 -13.44 6.19 -29.51
N VAL A 278 -13.85 6.43 -28.25
CA VAL A 278 -15.17 6.03 -27.73
C VAL A 278 -16.30 6.97 -28.18
N LEU A 279 -16.00 8.22 -28.52
CA LEU A 279 -17.02 9.20 -28.92
C LEU A 279 -17.28 9.24 -30.43
N GLU A 280 -16.33 8.79 -31.27
CA GLU A 280 -16.48 8.82 -32.73
C GLU A 280 -17.27 7.61 -33.30
N GLU A 281 -17.37 6.48 -32.58
CA GLU A 281 -17.98 5.25 -33.12
C GLU A 281 -19.36 4.85 -32.55
N TRP A 282 -19.99 5.63 -31.66
CA TRP A 282 -21.12 5.12 -30.87
C TRP A 282 -22.52 5.38 -31.46
N ASP A 283 -22.97 4.46 -32.32
CA ASP A 283 -24.38 4.20 -32.62
C ASP A 283 -24.88 2.92 -31.91
N VAL A 284 -24.95 2.95 -30.56
CA VAL A 284 -25.45 1.79 -29.77
C VAL A 284 -26.41 2.22 -28.67
N THR A 285 -27.49 1.45 -28.52
CA THR A 285 -28.71 1.69 -27.73
C THR A 285 -28.50 2.00 -26.24
N VAL A 286 -29.33 2.91 -25.73
CA VAL A 286 -29.37 3.61 -24.42
C VAL A 286 -29.13 2.74 -23.16
N GLY A 287 -29.34 1.42 -23.20
CA GLY A 287 -29.19 0.54 -22.04
C GLY A 287 -27.75 0.31 -21.60
N LYS A 288 -26.82 0.10 -22.55
CA LYS A 288 -25.41 -0.25 -22.25
C LYS A 288 -24.54 0.97 -21.89
N GLN A 289 -24.99 2.17 -22.24
CA GLN A 289 -24.31 3.43 -21.92
C GLN A 289 -24.27 3.68 -20.39
N ASN A 290 -25.32 3.30 -19.67
CA ASN A 290 -25.44 3.55 -18.22
C ASN A 290 -24.43 2.76 -17.39
N GLU A 291 -24.12 1.52 -17.79
CA GLU A 291 -23.19 0.65 -17.08
C GLU A 291 -21.73 1.05 -17.32
N ALA A 292 -21.40 1.44 -18.55
CA ALA A 292 -20.07 1.93 -18.91
C ALA A 292 -19.74 3.27 -18.24
N VAL A 293 -20.70 4.22 -18.23
CA VAL A 293 -20.54 5.51 -17.54
C VAL A 293 -20.44 5.30 -16.02
N ALA A 294 -21.25 4.42 -15.43
CA ALA A 294 -21.16 4.09 -14.01
C ALA A 294 -19.81 3.43 -13.65
N PHE A 295 -19.26 2.59 -14.53
CA PHE A 295 -17.94 1.99 -14.38
C PHE A 295 -16.82 3.03 -14.44
N LEU A 296 -16.87 3.97 -15.40
CA LEU A 296 -15.87 5.03 -15.54
C LEU A 296 -15.91 6.02 -14.37
N LEU A 297 -17.10 6.43 -13.93
CA LEU A 297 -17.28 7.31 -12.76
C LEU A 297 -16.78 6.67 -11.45
N LYS A 298 -16.82 5.34 -11.34
CA LYS A 298 -16.35 4.59 -10.16
C LYS A 298 -14.83 4.47 -10.09
N ASN A 299 -14.14 4.60 -11.22
CA ASN A 299 -12.72 4.25 -11.34
C ASN A 299 -11.84 5.42 -11.84
N THR A 300 -12.36 6.65 -11.94
CA THR A 300 -11.61 7.83 -12.43
C THR A 300 -11.61 9.00 -11.44
N GLY A 301 -10.65 9.93 -11.60
CA GLY A 301 -10.45 11.09 -10.72
C GLY A 301 -11.48 12.23 -10.93
N LYS A 302 -11.54 13.16 -9.97
CA LYS A 302 -12.57 14.22 -9.87
C LYS A 302 -12.74 15.06 -11.14
N GLU A 303 -11.64 15.41 -11.81
CA GLU A 303 -11.65 16.25 -13.02
C GLU A 303 -12.31 15.54 -14.22
N VAL A 304 -12.16 14.21 -14.30
CA VAL A 304 -12.77 13.36 -15.35
C VAL A 304 -14.27 13.17 -15.09
N ILE A 305 -14.66 13.07 -13.81
CA ILE A 305 -16.08 12.98 -13.40
C ILE A 305 -16.84 14.26 -13.79
N GLU A 306 -16.25 15.43 -13.55
CA GLU A 306 -16.87 16.73 -13.88
C GLU A 306 -17.01 16.92 -15.40
N LEU A 307 -16.01 16.48 -16.18
CA LEU A 307 -16.06 16.51 -17.65
C LEU A 307 -17.13 15.57 -18.20
N LEU A 308 -17.22 14.34 -17.68
CA LEU A 308 -18.25 13.35 -18.06
C LEU A 308 -19.66 13.87 -17.74
N GLN A 309 -19.86 14.49 -16.58
CA GLN A 309 -21.14 15.08 -16.20
C GLN A 309 -21.55 16.24 -17.10
N SER A 310 -20.59 17.05 -17.57
CA SER A 310 -20.88 18.19 -18.47
C SER A 310 -21.29 17.76 -19.90
N LYS A 311 -20.84 16.58 -20.35
CA LYS A 311 -21.09 16.06 -21.70
C LYS A 311 -22.21 15.02 -21.77
N THR A 312 -22.78 14.60 -20.64
CA THR A 312 -23.83 13.56 -20.58
C THR A 312 -25.24 14.18 -20.67
N PRO A 313 -26.14 13.65 -21.52
CA PRO A 313 -27.53 14.11 -21.59
C PRO A 313 -28.27 14.07 -20.25
N LYS A 314 -29.08 15.09 -19.97
CA LYS A 314 -29.75 15.31 -18.67
C LYS A 314 -30.62 14.13 -18.22
N GLU A 315 -31.25 13.43 -19.16
CA GLU A 315 -32.11 12.26 -18.91
C GLU A 315 -31.33 11.04 -18.38
N VAL A 316 -30.06 10.88 -18.76
CA VAL A 316 -29.16 9.82 -18.27
C VAL A 316 -28.66 10.15 -16.87
N LEU A 317 -28.37 11.43 -16.60
CA LEU A 317 -28.05 11.93 -15.27
C LEU A 317 -29.25 11.80 -14.31
N ASP A 318 -30.47 11.98 -14.79
CA ASP A 318 -31.66 11.90 -13.94
C ASP A 318 -32.09 10.46 -13.61
N LYS A 319 -31.85 9.49 -14.51
CA LYS A 319 -32.01 8.05 -14.23
C LYS A 319 -30.98 7.51 -13.23
N THR A 320 -29.76 8.04 -13.23
CA THR A 320 -28.71 7.65 -12.26
C THR A 320 -28.91 8.31 -10.89
N LYS A 321 -29.57 9.48 -10.82
CA LYS A 321 -29.99 10.12 -9.55
C LYS A 321 -31.05 9.33 -8.78
N THR A 322 -31.85 8.48 -9.42
CA THR A 322 -32.91 7.71 -8.75
C THR A 322 -32.37 6.62 -7.82
N ILE A 323 -31.12 6.17 -8.01
CA ILE A 323 -30.42 5.22 -7.12
C ILE A 323 -29.97 5.91 -5.82
N TRP A 324 -30.01 7.24 -5.75
CA TRP A 324 -29.46 8.06 -4.65
C TRP A 324 -30.53 8.78 -3.81
N ARG A 325 -31.76 8.25 -3.69
CA ARG A 325 -32.79 8.84 -2.81
C ARG A 325 -33.19 7.90 -1.67
N SER A 326 -32.63 8.16 -0.50
CA SER A 326 -33.39 8.14 0.76
C SER A 326 -33.15 9.46 1.49
N PRO A 327 -34.17 10.02 2.17
CA PRO A 327 -34.22 11.44 2.51
C PRO A 327 -33.50 11.70 3.84
N GLY A 328 -32.64 12.73 3.88
CA GLY A 328 -32.30 13.39 5.15
C GLY A 328 -30.82 13.58 5.49
N LEU A 329 -29.87 13.34 4.58
CA LEU A 329 -28.46 13.66 4.83
C LEU A 329 -27.93 14.55 3.70
N ASP A 330 -27.46 15.74 4.07
CA ASP A 330 -26.64 16.61 3.22
C ASP A 330 -25.57 15.77 2.48
N PRO A 331 -25.17 16.15 1.25
CA PRO A 331 -24.18 15.40 0.49
C PRO A 331 -22.87 15.34 1.28
N VAL A 332 -22.68 14.26 2.03
CA VAL A 332 -21.48 14.01 2.81
C VAL A 332 -20.32 14.09 1.84
N ASN A 333 -19.45 15.07 2.04
CA ASN A 333 -18.16 15.11 1.37
C ASN A 333 -17.46 13.78 1.69
N ARG A 334 -17.51 12.81 0.78
CA ARG A 334 -17.02 11.44 1.04
C ARG A 334 -15.53 11.39 1.36
N ASN A 335 -14.83 12.47 1.04
CA ASN A 335 -13.39 12.63 1.20
C ASN A 335 -13.02 13.39 2.47
N GLU A 336 -13.99 13.95 3.20
CA GLU A 336 -13.74 14.64 4.46
C GLU A 336 -14.94 14.59 5.40
N VAL A 337 -14.73 13.99 6.56
CA VAL A 337 -15.72 13.91 7.64
C VAL A 337 -15.08 14.49 8.88
N ASN A 338 -15.77 15.37 9.59
CA ASN A 338 -15.30 15.90 10.88
C ASN A 338 -16.48 16.15 11.82
N ILE A 339 -16.84 15.14 12.61
CA ILE A 339 -17.99 15.17 13.51
C ILE A 339 -17.62 15.93 14.79
N LYS A 340 -18.54 16.74 15.31
CA LYS A 340 -18.35 17.49 16.57
C LYS A 340 -18.59 16.62 17.80
N VAL A 341 -17.64 15.74 18.10
CA VAL A 341 -17.65 14.95 19.33
C VAL A 341 -17.13 15.82 20.49
N PRO A 342 -17.83 15.89 21.64
CA PRO A 342 -17.33 16.59 22.82
C PRO A 342 -16.00 15.99 23.28
N PHE A 343 -15.12 16.85 23.78
CA PHE A 343 -13.82 16.44 24.30
C PHE A 343 -13.86 16.38 25.83
N PHE A 344 -13.40 15.26 26.39
CA PHE A 344 -13.16 15.08 27.82
C PHE A 344 -11.71 14.65 28.02
N SER A 345 -11.03 15.25 29.01
CA SER A 345 -9.65 14.92 29.39
C SER A 345 -9.66 13.89 30.50
N GLN A 346 -8.94 12.78 30.33
CA GLN A 346 -8.86 11.79 31.41
C GLN A 346 -8.12 12.32 32.65
N LEU A 347 -7.35 13.41 32.50
CA LEU A 347 -6.62 14.05 33.58
C LEU A 347 -7.55 14.81 34.54
N ASP A 348 -8.78 15.11 34.12
CA ASP A 348 -9.80 15.77 34.95
C ASP A 348 -10.66 14.77 35.72
N ASN A 349 -10.49 13.46 35.47
CA ASN A 349 -11.20 12.40 36.17
C ASN A 349 -10.80 12.37 37.64
N ARG A 350 -11.79 12.22 38.51
CA ARG A 350 -11.56 12.04 39.95
C ARG A 350 -10.83 10.75 40.27
N TYR A 351 -11.09 9.69 39.49
CA TYR A 351 -10.55 8.35 39.76
C TYR A 351 -9.51 7.92 38.73
N LYS A 352 -8.30 7.60 39.20
CA LYS A 352 -7.20 7.02 38.41
C LYS A 352 -6.90 7.74 37.06
N PRO A 353 -6.71 9.07 37.05
CA PRO A 353 -6.65 9.91 35.83
C PRO A 353 -5.60 9.50 34.80
N HIS A 354 -4.54 8.78 35.20
CA HIS A 354 -3.49 8.33 34.27
C HIS A 354 -3.77 6.99 33.57
N VAL A 355 -4.89 6.33 33.88
CA VAL A 355 -5.22 5.01 33.31
C VAL A 355 -6.68 4.89 32.86
N THR A 356 -7.45 5.97 32.79
CA THR A 356 -8.91 5.97 32.52
C THR A 356 -9.31 6.34 31.09
N CYS A 357 -8.39 6.26 30.12
CA CYS A 357 -8.70 6.49 28.70
C CYS A 357 -9.96 5.74 28.22
N ASN A 358 -10.21 4.52 28.73
CA ASN A 358 -11.43 3.75 28.45
C ASN A 358 -12.72 4.48 28.77
N VAL A 359 -12.99 4.71 30.05
CA VAL A 359 -14.25 5.33 30.48
C VAL A 359 -14.40 6.76 29.95
N THR A 360 -13.29 7.49 29.77
CA THR A 360 -13.31 8.83 29.17
C THR A 360 -13.68 8.80 27.68
N CYS A 361 -13.15 7.87 26.89
CA CYS A 361 -13.56 7.71 25.49
C CYS A 361 -15.03 7.26 25.34
N VAL A 362 -15.48 6.34 26.20
CA VAL A 362 -16.89 5.93 26.24
C VAL A 362 -17.77 7.13 26.60
N ALA A 363 -17.38 7.94 27.59
CA ALA A 363 -18.11 9.16 27.97
C ALA A 363 -18.21 10.17 26.83
N MET A 364 -17.13 10.41 26.07
CA MET A 364 -17.17 11.30 24.89
C MET A 364 -18.19 10.80 23.84
N CYS A 365 -18.19 9.51 23.52
CA CYS A 365 -19.16 8.92 22.58
C CYS A 365 -20.59 8.94 23.14
N CYS A 366 -20.80 8.61 24.41
CA CYS A 366 -22.12 8.66 25.05
C CYS A 366 -22.68 10.09 25.09
N SER A 367 -21.86 11.06 25.45
CA SER A 367 -22.24 12.48 25.44
C SER A 367 -22.57 12.97 24.04
N PHE A 368 -21.86 12.51 23.00
CA PHE A 368 -22.20 12.79 21.60
C PHE A 368 -23.63 12.31 21.25
N PHE A 369 -24.04 11.15 21.76
CA PHE A 369 -25.40 10.61 21.60
C PHE A 369 -26.45 11.19 22.57
N GLY A 370 -26.08 12.24 23.32
CA GLY A 370 -26.97 12.97 24.21
C GLY A 370 -27.14 12.37 25.61
N VAL A 371 -26.31 11.38 25.99
CA VAL A 371 -26.30 10.83 27.35
C VAL A 371 -25.77 11.88 28.32
N LYS A 372 -26.46 12.05 29.44
CA LYS A 372 -26.06 12.92 30.55
C LYS A 372 -25.81 12.07 31.80
N PRO A 373 -24.97 12.53 32.74
CA PRO A 373 -24.81 11.88 34.03
C PRO A 373 -26.16 11.72 34.72
N ARG A 374 -26.39 10.55 35.35
CA ARG A 374 -27.56 10.30 36.20
C ARG A 374 -27.48 11.16 37.47
N GLN A 375 -26.28 11.51 37.92
CA GLN A 375 -26.04 12.40 39.05
C GLN A 375 -25.53 13.77 38.59
N THR A 376 -26.26 14.84 38.90
CA THR A 376 -26.01 16.21 38.40
C THR A 376 -24.67 16.83 38.84
N LYS A 377 -23.99 16.27 39.84
CA LYS A 377 -22.71 16.78 40.39
C LYS A 377 -21.49 15.93 40.02
N ILE A 378 -21.64 14.93 39.14
CA ILE A 378 -20.56 14.01 38.78
C ILE A 378 -20.32 14.06 37.27
N GLN A 379 -19.04 14.02 36.87
CA GLN A 379 -18.64 13.89 35.48
C GLN A 379 -19.06 12.51 34.93
N LEU A 380 -19.37 12.42 33.64
CA LEU A 380 -19.94 11.19 33.07
C LEU A 380 -18.96 10.00 33.15
N GLU A 381 -17.69 10.28 32.90
CA GLU A 381 -16.56 9.35 32.99
C GLU A 381 -16.31 8.82 34.41
N ASP A 382 -16.53 9.65 35.45
CA ASP A 382 -16.43 9.25 36.85
C ASP A 382 -17.65 8.41 37.28
N GLU A 383 -18.84 8.73 36.77
CA GLU A 383 -20.02 7.88 36.93
C GLU A 383 -19.78 6.51 36.28
N PHE A 384 -19.25 6.47 35.06
CA PHE A 384 -18.92 5.22 34.37
C PHE A 384 -17.86 4.40 35.13
N PHE A 385 -16.85 5.06 35.67
CA PHE A 385 -15.84 4.40 36.50
C PHE A 385 -16.49 3.71 37.70
N THR A 386 -17.28 4.45 38.49
CA THR A 386 -17.94 3.91 39.69
C THR A 386 -19.00 2.87 39.36
N PHE A 387 -19.71 3.02 38.25
CA PHE A 387 -20.68 2.05 37.76
C PHE A 387 -20.03 0.71 37.42
N LEU A 388 -18.90 0.72 36.70
CA LEU A 388 -18.16 -0.50 36.36
C LEU A 388 -17.63 -1.21 37.61
N GLU A 389 -17.00 -0.47 38.53
CA GLU A 389 -16.50 -1.02 39.80
C GLU A 389 -17.64 -1.62 40.64
N GLY A 390 -18.78 -0.91 40.75
CA GLY A 390 -19.96 -1.39 41.47
C GLY A 390 -20.60 -2.65 40.88
N LYS A 391 -20.41 -2.88 39.57
CA LYS A 391 -20.85 -4.11 38.87
C LYS A 391 -19.77 -5.22 38.87
N GLY A 392 -18.58 -4.95 39.40
CA GLY A 392 -17.43 -5.86 39.31
C GLY A 392 -16.90 -6.04 37.88
N TRP A 393 -17.15 -5.07 36.99
CA TRP A 393 -16.74 -5.13 35.59
C TRP A 393 -15.38 -4.43 35.41
N ASN A 394 -14.46 -5.13 34.76
CA ASN A 394 -13.15 -4.56 34.44
C ASN A 394 -13.22 -3.67 33.20
N ARG A 395 -12.91 -2.38 33.39
CA ARG A 395 -12.83 -1.33 32.35
C ARG A 395 -11.75 -1.55 31.29
N THR A 396 -10.78 -2.44 31.50
CA THR A 396 -9.77 -2.79 30.48
C THR A 396 -10.26 -3.87 29.52
N TYR A 397 -11.41 -4.49 29.79
CA TYR A 397 -12.00 -5.49 28.90
C TYR A 397 -13.01 -4.83 27.97
N HIS A 398 -12.73 -4.85 26.67
CA HIS A 398 -13.59 -4.27 25.65
C HIS A 398 -15.02 -4.83 25.68
N SER A 399 -15.20 -6.09 26.05
CA SER A 399 -16.53 -6.70 26.25
C SER A 399 -17.36 -6.04 27.35
N ASN A 400 -16.72 -5.50 28.39
CA ASN A 400 -17.41 -4.75 29.44
C ASN A 400 -17.71 -3.30 29.00
N LEU A 401 -16.89 -2.71 28.13
CA LEU A 401 -17.17 -1.41 27.54
C LEU A 401 -18.39 -1.47 26.59
N VAL A 402 -18.52 -2.56 25.81
CA VAL A 402 -19.72 -2.83 25.01
C VAL A 402 -20.98 -2.87 25.90
N LYS A 403 -20.92 -3.59 27.03
CA LYS A 403 -22.03 -3.63 28.00
C LYS A 403 -22.33 -2.24 28.59
N LEU A 404 -21.29 -1.45 28.88
CA LEU A 404 -21.47 -0.08 29.37
C LEU A 404 -22.22 0.78 28.35
N PHE A 405 -21.90 0.72 27.06
CA PHE A 405 -22.69 1.41 26.03
C PHE A 405 -24.17 0.99 26.05
N GLN A 406 -24.42 -0.32 26.14
CA GLN A 406 -25.79 -0.88 26.17
C GLN A 406 -26.60 -0.40 27.38
N GLU A 407 -25.98 -0.31 28.57
CA GLU A 407 -26.61 0.20 29.80
C GLU A 407 -27.04 1.68 29.71
N TYR A 408 -26.46 2.42 28.77
CA TYR A 408 -26.81 3.82 28.48
C TYR A 408 -27.56 3.98 27.14
N GLY A 409 -28.11 2.87 26.60
CA GLY A 409 -28.99 2.89 25.44
C GLY A 409 -28.27 3.13 24.10
N ILE A 410 -26.97 2.81 24.03
CA ILE A 410 -26.15 2.94 22.83
C ILE A 410 -25.76 1.54 22.37
N GLN A 411 -25.92 1.26 21.09
CA GLN A 411 -25.42 0.03 20.49
C GLN A 411 -23.92 0.17 20.24
N ASP A 412 -23.15 -0.87 20.48
CA ASP A 412 -21.73 -0.89 20.18
C ASP A 412 -21.31 -2.28 19.67
N THR A 413 -20.49 -2.28 18.62
CA THR A 413 -19.83 -3.47 18.11
C THR A 413 -18.33 -3.30 18.27
N PHE A 414 -17.69 -4.20 19.01
CA PHE A 414 -16.24 -4.23 19.10
C PHE A 414 -15.65 -5.23 18.10
N LYS A 415 -14.68 -4.79 17.31
CA LYS A 415 -13.93 -5.65 16.38
C LYS A 415 -12.44 -5.59 16.68
N THR A 416 -11.80 -6.74 16.60
CA THR A 416 -10.34 -6.88 16.75
C THR A 416 -9.59 -6.83 15.41
N ASP A 417 -10.29 -6.69 14.30
CA ASP A 417 -9.78 -6.75 12.93
C ASP A 417 -10.48 -5.76 11.99
N ALA A 418 -11.07 -4.70 12.54
CA ALA A 418 -11.75 -3.66 11.77
C ALA A 418 -10.85 -3.07 10.69
N THR A 419 -11.29 -3.06 9.45
CA THR A 419 -10.59 -2.39 8.35
C THR A 419 -10.73 -0.87 8.47
N TRP A 420 -9.75 -0.13 7.93
CA TRP A 420 -9.84 1.33 7.88
C TRP A 420 -11.04 1.84 7.07
N GLU A 421 -11.51 1.07 6.08
CA GLU A 421 -12.70 1.44 5.31
C GLU A 421 -13.98 1.28 6.15
N GLU A 422 -14.09 0.25 6.99
CA GLU A 422 -15.20 0.14 7.94
C GLU A 422 -15.23 1.31 8.94
N VAL A 423 -14.05 1.76 9.40
CA VAL A 423 -13.92 2.96 10.24
C VAL A 423 -14.42 4.20 9.50
N LYS A 424 -13.98 4.42 8.25
CA LYS A 424 -14.44 5.55 7.42
C LYS A 424 -15.93 5.49 7.16
N GLU A 425 -16.46 4.32 6.87
CA GLU A 425 -17.89 4.14 6.58
C GLU A 425 -18.77 4.44 7.81
N HIS A 426 -18.34 4.04 9.00
CA HIS A 426 -19.04 4.40 10.24
C HIS A 426 -19.02 5.90 10.51
N LEU A 427 -17.88 6.55 10.25
CA LEU A 427 -17.75 8.01 10.34
C LEU A 427 -18.62 8.73 9.32
N ARG A 428 -18.71 8.24 8.07
CA ARG A 428 -19.59 8.81 7.04
C ARG A 428 -21.07 8.75 7.43
N LYS A 429 -21.46 7.81 8.28
CA LYS A 429 -22.81 7.73 8.89
C LYS A 429 -23.02 8.72 10.05
N GLY A 430 -22.03 9.55 10.36
CA GLY A 430 -22.12 10.56 11.42
C GLY A 430 -21.83 10.02 12.82
N ASN A 431 -21.25 8.81 12.95
CA ASN A 431 -20.98 8.19 14.24
C ASN A 431 -19.47 8.16 14.55
N PRO A 432 -19.05 8.48 15.80
CA PRO A 432 -17.65 8.36 16.20
C PRO A 432 -17.19 6.91 16.34
N VAL A 433 -15.88 6.71 16.33
CA VAL A 433 -15.23 5.40 16.52
C VAL A 433 -14.24 5.48 17.67
N ILE A 434 -14.21 4.50 18.57
CA ILE A 434 -13.11 4.40 19.55
C ILE A 434 -12.04 3.48 19.00
N TYR A 435 -10.86 4.03 18.74
CA TYR A 435 -9.68 3.31 18.27
C TYR A 435 -8.85 2.83 19.46
N SER A 436 -8.31 1.62 19.37
CA SER A 436 -7.38 1.07 20.36
C SER A 436 -6.01 0.79 19.76
N GLY A 437 -4.96 1.26 20.43
CA GLY A 437 -3.59 1.12 19.94
C GLY A 437 -2.51 1.14 21.02
N THR A 438 -1.27 1.14 20.58
CA THR A 438 -0.03 1.07 21.37
C THR A 438 0.66 2.44 21.45
N LEU A 439 -0.14 3.51 21.58
CA LEU A 439 0.38 4.87 21.74
C LEU A 439 1.17 5.02 23.05
N THR A 440 0.80 4.24 24.08
CA THR A 440 1.56 4.03 25.32
C THR A 440 1.98 2.55 25.44
N HIS A 441 2.87 2.24 26.40
CA HIS A 441 3.34 0.88 26.65
C HIS A 441 2.22 -0.07 27.13
N GLY A 442 1.28 0.44 27.93
CA GLY A 442 0.14 -0.33 28.45
C GLY A 442 -1.07 -0.42 27.50
N GLY A 443 -0.95 0.15 26.29
CA GLY A 443 -2.08 0.36 25.40
C GLY A 443 -2.84 1.65 25.74
N HIS A 444 -3.43 2.25 24.71
CA HIS A 444 -4.17 3.50 24.81
C HIS A 444 -5.31 3.52 23.81
N ILE A 445 -6.41 4.16 24.17
CA ILE A 445 -7.57 4.29 23.29
C ILE A 445 -7.94 5.76 23.14
N ILE A 446 -8.39 6.13 21.95
CA ILE A 446 -8.75 7.50 21.57
C ILE A 446 -10.05 7.49 20.77
N VAL A 447 -10.69 8.64 20.63
CA VAL A 447 -11.88 8.78 19.77
C VAL A 447 -11.48 9.33 18.41
N ILE A 448 -11.75 8.58 17.36
CA ILE A 448 -11.74 9.08 15.98
C ILE A 448 -13.10 9.73 15.71
N ARG A 449 -13.07 11.01 15.36
CA ARG A 449 -14.24 11.84 15.05
C ARG A 449 -14.38 12.14 13.56
N GLY A 450 -13.40 11.76 12.76
CA GLY A 450 -13.42 12.05 11.34
C GLY A 450 -12.12 11.71 10.62
N PHE A 451 -12.09 12.02 9.33
CA PHE A 451 -10.91 11.84 8.47
C PHE A 451 -10.89 12.89 7.37
N SER A 452 -9.71 13.12 6.79
CA SER A 452 -9.51 13.95 5.61
C SER A 452 -8.58 13.23 4.64
N GLU A 453 -9.11 12.91 3.45
CA GLU A 453 -8.30 12.29 2.38
C GLU A 453 -7.31 13.29 1.77
N SER A 454 -7.61 14.60 1.77
CA SER A 454 -6.68 15.61 1.27
C SER A 454 -5.49 15.78 2.22
N LYS A 455 -5.73 15.76 3.53
CA LYS A 455 -4.68 15.88 4.56
C LYS A 455 -4.04 14.55 4.94
N GLN A 456 -4.61 13.42 4.52
CA GLN A 456 -4.18 12.07 4.90
C GLN A 456 -4.12 11.87 6.44
N CYS A 457 -5.13 12.40 7.15
CA CYS A 457 -5.20 12.38 8.60
C CYS A 457 -6.58 11.98 9.14
N TRP A 458 -6.56 11.45 10.36
CA TRP A 458 -7.72 11.26 11.21
C TRP A 458 -7.88 12.49 12.10
N TYR A 459 -9.11 12.99 12.18
CA TYR A 459 -9.49 13.93 13.22
C TYR A 459 -9.78 13.13 14.48
N VAL A 460 -9.12 13.46 15.59
CA VAL A 460 -9.21 12.69 16.84
C VAL A 460 -9.39 13.58 18.07
N ASN A 461 -9.97 12.98 19.10
CA ASN A 461 -9.92 13.45 20.48
C ASN A 461 -9.14 12.40 21.29
N ASP A 462 -7.96 12.76 21.78
CA ASP A 462 -7.12 11.90 22.62
C ASP A 462 -7.28 12.31 24.09
N PRO A 463 -7.82 11.47 24.98
CA PRO A 463 -8.11 11.89 26.34
C PRO A 463 -6.86 12.24 27.17
N TYR A 464 -5.65 11.80 26.77
CA TYR A 464 -4.44 11.91 27.58
C TYR A 464 -3.53 13.11 27.23
N GLY A 465 -3.82 13.79 26.12
CA GLY A 465 -3.00 14.88 25.57
C GLY A 465 -2.52 14.57 24.15
N GLU A 466 -1.50 15.28 23.68
CA GLU A 466 -0.99 15.10 22.32
C GLU A 466 0.19 14.11 22.26
N TRP A 467 0.14 13.18 21.31
CA TRP A 467 1.18 12.19 21.08
C TRP A 467 2.26 12.69 20.11
N PHE A 468 3.52 12.50 20.49
CA PHE A 468 4.69 12.72 19.64
C PHE A 468 5.56 11.46 19.55
N SER A 469 6.53 11.45 18.62
CA SER A 469 7.47 10.34 18.45
C SER A 469 8.28 10.01 19.71
N TYR A 470 8.49 10.99 20.59
CA TYR A 470 9.17 10.85 21.87
C TYR A 470 8.23 10.55 23.06
N GLY A 471 6.92 10.46 22.83
CA GLY A 471 5.92 10.18 23.85
C GLY A 471 4.81 11.24 23.94
N TYR A 472 3.97 11.12 24.96
CA TYR A 472 2.86 12.05 25.21
C TYR A 472 3.32 13.35 25.86
N ASN A 473 2.76 14.47 25.38
CA ASN A 473 2.77 15.72 26.10
C ASN A 473 1.38 15.97 26.71
N THR A 474 1.25 15.66 28.00
CA THR A 474 0.00 15.80 28.75
C THR A 474 -0.35 17.25 29.11
N LYS A 475 0.53 18.21 28.81
CA LYS A 475 0.26 19.65 29.00
C LYS A 475 -0.49 20.26 27.81
N LEU A 476 -0.48 19.60 26.65
CA LEU A 476 -1.21 20.02 25.47
C LEU A 476 -2.61 19.41 25.49
N THR A 477 -3.56 20.14 24.91
CA THR A 477 -4.93 19.65 24.77
C THR A 477 -4.97 18.46 23.82
N GLY A 478 -5.73 17.44 24.20
CA GLY A 478 -6.02 16.30 23.34
C GLY A 478 -7.20 16.51 22.39
N ALA A 479 -7.81 17.70 22.41
CA ALA A 479 -9.01 18.01 21.64
C ALA A 479 -8.68 18.38 20.18
N ASN A 480 -9.49 17.89 19.24
CA ASN A 480 -9.43 18.27 17.82
C ASN A 480 -8.05 18.10 17.17
N LEU A 481 -7.34 17.03 17.52
CA LEU A 481 -6.03 16.73 16.96
C LEU A 481 -6.12 16.11 15.57
N GLU A 482 -5.05 16.27 14.79
CA GLU A 482 -4.87 15.63 13.48
C GLU A 482 -3.78 14.57 13.56
N TYR A 483 -4.17 13.30 13.58
CA TYR A 483 -3.22 12.18 13.58
C TYR A 483 -3.15 11.58 12.19
N SER A 484 -1.95 11.53 11.59
CA SER A 484 -1.78 10.94 10.26
C SER A 484 -2.31 9.49 10.20
N TYR A 485 -2.83 9.08 9.05
CA TYR A 485 -3.23 7.68 8.84
C TYR A 485 -2.11 6.70 9.19
N GLY A 486 -0.88 7.04 8.79
CA GLY A 486 0.31 6.24 9.09
C GLY A 486 0.60 6.09 10.59
N LEU A 487 0.31 7.11 11.41
CA LEU A 487 0.48 7.02 12.86
C LEU A 487 -0.45 5.96 13.46
N LEU A 488 -1.77 6.07 13.22
CA LEU A 488 -2.72 5.11 13.76
C LEU A 488 -2.55 3.71 13.15
N SER A 489 -2.16 3.59 11.87
CA SER A 489 -1.80 2.30 11.28
C SER A 489 -0.60 1.64 11.96
N ARG A 490 0.47 2.39 12.28
CA ARG A 490 1.64 1.84 12.98
C ARG A 490 1.36 1.50 14.44
N LYS A 491 0.49 2.28 15.08
CA LYS A 491 0.16 2.12 16.50
C LYS A 491 -1.04 1.20 16.71
N SER A 492 -1.58 0.59 15.66
CA SER A 492 -2.75 -0.29 15.77
C SER A 492 -2.45 -1.50 16.66
N MET A 493 -3.43 -1.88 17.49
CA MET A 493 -3.31 -3.04 18.39
C MET A 493 -3.15 -4.38 17.64
N THR A 494 -3.54 -4.43 16.37
CA THR A 494 -3.44 -5.64 15.53
C THR A 494 -2.03 -5.93 15.04
N GLY A 495 -1.12 -4.94 15.07
CA GLY A 495 0.16 -5.02 14.38
C GLY A 495 0.04 -5.09 12.85
N SER A 496 -1.14 -4.83 12.28
CA SER A 496 -1.44 -4.76 10.85
C SER A 496 -1.67 -3.32 10.41
N PRO A 497 -1.08 -2.82 9.30
CA PRO A 497 -1.39 -1.49 8.78
C PRO A 497 -2.78 -1.43 8.13
N ARG A 498 -3.45 -2.57 7.93
CA ARG A 498 -4.74 -2.65 7.23
C ARG A 498 -5.94 -2.70 8.17
N THR A 499 -5.73 -3.10 9.42
CA THR A 499 -6.81 -3.37 10.38
C THR A 499 -6.50 -2.84 11.77
N THR A 500 -7.52 -2.63 12.59
CA THR A 500 -7.40 -2.11 13.95
C THR A 500 -8.43 -2.69 14.92
N TRP A 501 -8.20 -2.45 16.20
CA TRP A 501 -9.19 -2.71 17.25
C TRP A 501 -10.06 -1.47 17.38
N ALA A 502 -11.35 -1.62 17.15
CA ALA A 502 -12.27 -0.50 17.13
C ALA A 502 -13.63 -0.84 17.74
N HIS A 503 -14.18 0.12 18.48
CA HIS A 503 -15.60 0.15 18.85
C HIS A 503 -16.38 1.01 17.85
N PHE A 504 -17.56 0.53 17.48
CA PHE A 504 -18.47 1.15 16.54
C PHE A 504 -19.77 1.53 17.25
N PRO A 505 -19.76 2.55 18.12
CA PRO A 505 -20.96 2.95 18.83
C PRO A 505 -21.93 3.67 17.87
N SER A 506 -23.22 3.36 17.98
CA SER A 506 -24.29 4.00 17.21
C SER A 506 -25.58 4.06 18.01
N LYS A 507 -26.41 5.05 17.71
CA LYS A 507 -27.78 5.15 18.20
C LYS A 507 -28.73 4.79 17.06
N SER A 508 -29.63 3.85 17.33
CA SER A 508 -30.68 3.40 16.41
C SER A 508 -31.72 4.46 16.12
#